data_AF-X1I7A4-F1
#
_entry.id   AF-X1I7A4-F1
#
_cell.length_a   1.000
_cell.length_b   1.000
_cell.length_c   1.000
_cell.angle_alpha   90.00
_cell.angle_beta   90.00
_cell.angle_gamma   90.00
#
_symmetry.space_group_name_H-M   'P 1'
#
loop_
_entity.id
_entity.type
_entity.pdbx_description
1 polymer ?
#
loop_
_entity_poly.entity_id
_entity_poly.type
_entity_poly.pdbx_seq_one_letter_code
_entity_poly.pdbx_strand_id
1 'polypeptide(L)'
;VLYGDPAYDARIESCANTQPIYSQTLAHAPTTPGYYKFTMTARLNSAVNISKPVIAFLPFRVTDVNVVSHNARAIEITDDMAIMQLWAKGDPDLQSGQQWQLVFTAKQITRQGADFDGDSLN
;
A
#
# COMPACT_ATOMS: atom_id res chain seq x y z
N VAL A 1 33.08 22.22 17.75
CA VAL A 1 32.66 21.57 19.00
C VAL A 1 31.42 22.32 19.50
N LEU A 2 30.24 21.71 19.40
CA LEU A 2 29.00 22.27 19.94
C LEU A 2 28.54 21.31 21.04
N TYR A 3 28.87 21.65 22.29
CA TYR A 3 28.41 20.97 23.49
C TYR A 3 27.02 21.49 23.85
N GLY A 4 26.11 20.59 24.25
CA GLY A 4 25.10 20.93 25.26
C GLY A 4 23.68 21.22 24.80
N ASP A 5 23.13 20.48 23.84
CA ASP A 5 21.66 20.37 23.73
C ASP A 5 21.18 18.99 24.23
N PRO A 6 20.74 18.86 25.50
CA PRO A 6 20.16 17.62 26.00
C PRO A 6 18.85 17.22 25.29
N ALA A 7 18.24 18.11 24.49
CA ALA A 7 17.11 17.76 23.64
C ALA A 7 17.52 17.07 22.33
N TYR A 8 18.82 17.05 22.00
CA TYR A 8 19.33 16.37 20.81
C TYR A 8 19.54 14.87 21.04
N ASP A 9 19.92 14.47 22.26
CA ASP A 9 20.05 13.05 22.66
C ASP A 9 18.69 12.38 22.93
N ALA A 10 17.60 13.14 23.02
CA ALA A 10 16.25 12.60 23.06
C ALA A 10 15.74 12.15 21.68
N ARG A 11 16.54 12.32 20.61
CA ARG A 11 16.15 11.95 19.26
C ARG A 11 16.43 10.47 19.00
N ILE A 12 15.34 9.72 19.10
CA ILE A 12 15.14 8.41 18.50
C ILE A 12 15.84 7.30 19.30
N GLU A 13 15.29 7.00 20.48
CA GLU A 13 15.37 5.61 20.97
C GLU A 13 14.88 4.72 19.84
N SER A 14 15.78 3.84 19.43
CA SER A 14 15.71 3.16 18.15
C SER A 14 14.44 2.33 18.08
N CYS A 15 13.54 2.68 17.16
CA CYS A 15 12.50 1.77 16.66
C CYS A 15 13.07 0.49 16.01
N ALA A 16 14.39 0.25 16.11
CA ALA A 16 15.09 -0.93 15.61
C ALA A 16 14.65 -2.24 16.29
N ASN A 17 14.10 -2.18 17.51
CA ASN A 17 13.72 -3.38 18.28
C ASN A 17 12.21 -3.62 18.42
N THR A 18 11.35 -2.80 17.80
CA THR A 18 9.90 -3.02 17.85
C THR A 18 9.46 -3.73 16.56
N GLN A 19 8.98 -4.96 16.68
CA GLN A 19 8.40 -5.66 15.54
C GLN A 19 7.24 -4.84 14.95
N PRO A 20 7.14 -4.71 13.62
CA PRO A 20 6.05 -3.98 13.00
C PRO A 20 4.72 -4.64 13.37
N ILE A 21 3.67 -3.84 13.56
CA ILE A 21 2.35 -4.32 13.98
C ILE A 21 1.77 -5.32 12.97
N TYR A 22 2.08 -5.14 11.69
CA TYR A 22 1.72 -6.06 10.62
C TYR A 22 2.85 -6.22 9.60
N SER A 23 2.81 -7.32 8.86
CA SER A 23 3.55 -7.54 7.62
C SER A 23 2.61 -7.34 6.42
N GLN A 24 3.16 -6.85 5.32
CA GLN A 24 2.41 -6.55 4.11
C GLN A 24 3.17 -7.00 2.87
N THR A 25 2.45 -7.51 1.89
CA THR A 25 2.99 -7.85 0.57
C THR A 25 2.03 -7.39 -0.53
N LEU A 26 2.58 -6.88 -1.63
CA LEU A 26 1.83 -6.60 -2.86
C LEU A 26 2.46 -7.41 -4.00
N ALA A 27 1.75 -8.45 -4.45
CA ALA A 27 2.10 -9.19 -5.64
C ALA A 27 1.26 -8.70 -6.83
N HIS A 28 1.83 -8.74 -8.03
CA HIS A 28 1.09 -8.47 -9.25
C HIS A 28 1.54 -9.38 -10.39
N ALA A 29 0.62 -9.74 -11.28
CA ALA A 29 0.89 -10.58 -12.44
C ALA A 29 0.05 -10.11 -13.65
N PRO A 30 0.60 -10.13 -14.87
CA PRO A 30 -0.16 -9.82 -16.07
C PRO A 30 -1.26 -10.87 -16.29
N THR A 31 -2.39 -10.45 -16.88
CA THR A 31 -3.54 -11.32 -17.16
C THR A 31 -3.88 -11.33 -18.66
N THR A 32 -4.23 -10.16 -19.19
CA THR A 32 -4.40 -9.90 -20.62
C THR A 32 -3.58 -8.66 -20.98
N PRO A 33 -3.37 -8.33 -22.27
CA PRO A 33 -2.54 -7.19 -22.66
C PRO A 33 -2.96 -5.89 -21.96
N GLY A 34 -2.06 -5.33 -21.17
CA GLY A 34 -2.28 -4.11 -20.39
C GLY A 34 -2.99 -4.28 -19.05
N TYR A 35 -3.53 -5.46 -18.72
CA TYR A 35 -4.21 -5.73 -17.45
C TYR A 35 -3.35 -6.57 -16.51
N TYR A 36 -3.37 -6.17 -15.24
CA TYR A 36 -2.66 -6.84 -14.15
C TYR A 36 -3.62 -7.25 -13.06
N LYS A 37 -3.42 -8.45 -12.52
CA LYS A 37 -4.03 -8.90 -11.27
C LYS A 37 -3.09 -8.55 -10.12
N PHE A 38 -3.59 -7.80 -9.16
CA PHE A 38 -2.92 -7.44 -7.92
C PHE A 38 -3.45 -8.28 -6.77
N THR A 39 -2.55 -8.68 -5.87
CA THR A 39 -2.89 -9.37 -4.62
C THR A 39 -2.13 -8.69 -3.49
N MET A 40 -2.86 -7.89 -2.72
CA MET A 40 -2.37 -7.26 -1.49
C MET A 40 -2.71 -8.17 -0.33
N THR A 41 -1.73 -8.49 0.51
CA THR A 41 -1.92 -9.29 1.72
C THR A 41 -1.36 -8.53 2.92
N ALA A 42 -2.11 -8.47 4.01
CA ALA A 42 -1.68 -7.90 5.28
C ALA A 42 -1.87 -8.96 6.37
N ARG A 43 -0.86 -9.17 7.21
CA ARG A 43 -0.91 -10.11 8.34
C ARG A 43 -0.49 -9.41 9.61
N LEU A 44 -1.35 -9.44 10.63
CA LEU A 44 -1.01 -8.89 11.94
C LEU A 44 0.06 -9.75 12.62
N ASN A 45 1.07 -9.08 13.17
CA ASN A 45 2.10 -9.71 13.99
C ASN A 45 1.75 -9.62 15.48
N SER A 46 0.91 -8.66 15.87
CA SER A 46 0.44 -8.48 17.25
C SER A 46 -1.07 -8.28 17.33
N ALA A 47 -1.67 -8.63 18.48
CA ALA A 47 -3.09 -8.44 18.77
C ALA A 47 -3.35 -6.98 19.20
N VAL A 48 -3.14 -6.05 18.28
CA VAL A 48 -3.35 -4.62 18.49
C VAL A 48 -4.38 -4.12 17.49
N ASN A 49 -5.43 -3.48 18.00
CA ASN A 49 -6.43 -2.83 17.16
C ASN A 49 -5.80 -1.65 16.43
N ILE A 50 -5.68 -1.77 15.10
CA ILE A 50 -5.15 -0.72 14.25
C ILE A 50 -6.29 0.05 13.59
N SER A 51 -6.47 1.31 14.02
CA SER A 51 -7.41 2.23 13.37
C SER A 51 -6.86 2.81 12.06
N LYS A 52 -5.53 2.79 11.87
CA LYS A 52 -4.89 3.23 10.64
C LYS A 52 -5.07 2.18 9.53
N PRO A 53 -5.42 2.59 8.30
CA PRO A 53 -5.53 1.66 7.19
C PRO A 53 -4.15 1.13 6.77
N VAL A 54 -4.17 -0.05 6.14
CA VAL A 54 -3.01 -0.60 5.44
C VAL A 54 -2.99 -0.03 4.03
N ILE A 55 -1.85 0.51 3.60
CA ILE A 55 -1.70 1.18 2.30
C ILE A 55 -0.60 0.48 1.50
N ALA A 56 -0.89 0.11 0.26
CA ALA A 56 0.08 -0.40 -0.71
C ALA A 56 0.19 0.56 -1.89
N PHE A 57 1.39 1.06 -2.16
CA PHE A 57 1.67 1.78 -3.41
C PHE A 57 1.80 0.80 -4.56
N LEU A 58 1.13 1.10 -5.67
CA LEU A 58 1.19 0.30 -6.88
C LEU A 58 2.50 0.59 -7.63
N PRO A 59 3.09 -0.42 -8.29
CA PRO A 59 4.34 -0.26 -9.04
C PRO A 59 4.23 0.68 -10.26
N PHE A 60 3.00 0.97 -10.70
CA PHE A 60 2.68 1.86 -11.79
C PHE A 60 1.25 2.35 -11.63
N ARG A 61 0.92 3.45 -12.32
CA ARG A 61 -0.44 3.98 -12.33
C ARG A 61 -1.40 3.05 -13.06
N VAL A 62 -2.62 2.95 -12.56
CA VAL A 62 -3.66 2.09 -13.11
C VAL A 62 -4.97 2.83 -13.36
N THR A 63 -5.79 2.26 -14.24
CA THR A 63 -7.17 2.63 -14.52
C THR A 63 -8.03 1.37 -14.62
N ASP A 64 -9.33 1.50 -14.83
CA ASP A 64 -10.26 0.39 -15.06
C ASP A 64 -10.19 -0.68 -13.95
N VAL A 65 -10.19 -0.22 -12.70
CA VAL A 65 -10.08 -1.09 -11.53
C VAL A 65 -11.35 -1.92 -11.37
N ASN A 66 -11.17 -3.24 -11.23
CA ASN A 66 -12.21 -4.18 -10.90
C ASN A 66 -11.79 -5.05 -9.71
N VAL A 67 -12.54 -4.95 -8.61
CA VAL A 67 -12.28 -5.74 -7.40
C VAL A 67 -12.78 -7.16 -7.61
N VAL A 68 -11.90 -8.15 -7.43
CA VAL A 68 -12.22 -9.57 -7.56
C VAL A 68 -12.71 -10.15 -6.24
N SER A 69 -12.01 -9.83 -5.15
CA SER A 69 -12.37 -10.30 -3.80
C SER A 69 -11.62 -9.51 -2.72
N HIS A 70 -12.25 -9.32 -1.56
CA HIS A 70 -11.58 -8.85 -0.36
C HIS A 70 -12.22 -9.41 0.91
N ASN A 71 -11.47 -9.43 2.01
CA ASN A 71 -12.00 -9.72 3.36
C ASN A 71 -11.73 -8.59 4.37
N ALA A 72 -11.29 -7.42 3.89
CA ALA A 72 -11.17 -6.20 4.69
C ALA A 72 -12.53 -5.55 4.95
N ARG A 73 -12.62 -4.74 6.01
CA ARG A 73 -13.85 -3.99 6.38
C ARG A 73 -14.25 -3.02 5.28
N ALA A 74 -13.29 -2.26 4.77
CA ALA A 74 -13.47 -1.35 3.65
C ALA A 74 -12.19 -1.30 2.81
N ILE A 75 -12.34 -1.00 1.53
CA ILE A 75 -11.24 -0.88 0.59
C ILE A 75 -11.42 0.38 -0.26
N GLU A 76 -10.30 0.95 -0.67
CA GLU A 76 -10.27 2.04 -1.64
C GLU A 76 -9.06 1.83 -2.55
N ILE A 77 -9.24 1.99 -3.86
CA ILE A 77 -8.17 1.84 -4.85
C ILE A 77 -8.18 3.09 -5.71
N THR A 78 -7.05 3.77 -5.76
CA THR A 78 -6.83 4.95 -6.60
C THR A 78 -5.92 4.60 -7.78
N ASP A 79 -5.42 5.60 -8.50
CA ASP A 79 -4.52 5.38 -9.63
C ASP A 79 -3.17 4.79 -9.21
N ASP A 80 -2.66 5.10 -8.01
CA ASP A 80 -1.32 4.71 -7.57
C ASP A 80 -1.25 3.98 -6.22
N MET A 81 -2.38 3.77 -5.53
CA MET A 81 -2.40 3.03 -4.27
C MET A 81 -3.67 2.21 -4.05
N ALA A 82 -3.53 1.21 -3.19
CA ALA A 82 -4.63 0.41 -2.65
C ALA A 82 -4.64 0.51 -1.12
N ILE A 83 -5.82 0.73 -0.55
CA ILE A 83 -6.05 0.98 0.87
C ILE A 83 -6.99 -0.10 1.41
N MET A 84 -6.65 -0.68 2.55
CA MET A 84 -7.50 -1.60 3.30
C MET A 84 -7.72 -1.08 4.72
N GLN A 85 -8.98 -0.79 5.07
CA GLN A 85 -9.37 -0.58 6.45
C GLN A 85 -9.65 -1.95 7.10
N LEU A 86 -8.93 -2.28 8.17
CA LEU A 86 -9.06 -3.59 8.82
C LEU A 86 -10.02 -3.57 10.01
N TRP A 87 -10.08 -2.46 10.74
CA TRP A 87 -10.83 -2.35 11.99
C TRP A 87 -11.38 -0.94 12.21
N ALA A 88 -12.52 -0.84 12.86
CA ALA A 88 -13.04 0.41 13.40
C ALA A 88 -13.58 0.22 14.83
N LYS A 89 -13.73 1.32 15.57
CA LYS A 89 -14.30 1.26 16.92
C LYS A 89 -15.69 0.63 16.87
N GLY A 90 -15.88 -0.45 17.64
CA GLY A 90 -17.11 -1.25 17.65
C GLY A 90 -16.97 -2.62 17.00
N ASP A 91 -15.88 -2.86 16.26
CA ASP A 91 -15.55 -4.19 15.75
C ASP A 91 -14.91 -5.07 16.83
N PRO A 92 -15.01 -6.40 16.69
CA PRO A 92 -14.25 -7.34 17.51
C PRO A 92 -12.75 -7.05 17.47
N ASP A 93 -12.06 -7.37 18.56
CA ASP A 93 -10.62 -7.17 18.66
C ASP A 93 -9.86 -8.01 17.65
N LEU A 94 -8.82 -7.41 17.08
CA LEU A 94 -7.96 -8.06 16.10
C LEU A 94 -7.04 -9.09 16.76
N GLN A 95 -6.86 -10.23 16.10
CA GLN A 95 -6.01 -11.31 16.61
C GLN A 95 -4.63 -11.31 15.94
N SER A 96 -3.59 -11.64 16.72
CA SER A 96 -2.26 -11.89 16.14
C SER A 96 -2.33 -13.05 15.15
N GLY A 97 -1.64 -12.92 14.01
CA GLY A 97 -1.64 -13.89 12.94
C GLY A 97 -2.82 -13.79 11.97
N GLN A 98 -3.84 -12.97 12.27
CA GLN A 98 -4.97 -12.76 11.37
C GLN A 98 -4.50 -12.11 10.06
N GLN A 99 -5.12 -12.53 8.95
CA GLN A 99 -4.73 -12.13 7.60
C GLN A 99 -5.90 -11.53 6.82
N TRP A 100 -5.57 -10.47 6.09
CA TRP A 100 -6.44 -9.81 5.13
C TRP A 100 -5.83 -9.88 3.74
N GLN A 101 -6.70 -9.99 2.76
CA GLN A 101 -6.34 -10.07 1.36
C GLN A 101 -7.31 -9.21 0.54
N LEU A 102 -6.74 -8.45 -0.39
CA LEU A 102 -7.43 -7.74 -1.44
C LEU A 102 -6.88 -8.23 -2.78
N VAL A 103 -7.78 -8.68 -3.65
CA VAL A 103 -7.47 -9.10 -5.02
C VAL A 103 -8.28 -8.21 -5.96
N PHE A 104 -7.60 -7.56 -6.89
CA PHE A 104 -8.23 -6.73 -7.91
C PHE A 104 -7.47 -6.84 -9.23
N THR A 105 -8.15 -6.51 -10.32
CA THR A 105 -7.55 -6.36 -11.64
C THR A 105 -7.60 -4.89 -12.04
N ALA A 106 -6.55 -4.38 -12.68
CA ALA A 106 -6.54 -3.02 -13.20
C ALA A 106 -5.66 -2.93 -14.46
N LYS A 107 -5.93 -1.93 -15.29
CA LYS A 107 -5.18 -1.65 -16.51
C LYS A 107 -4.02 -0.70 -16.23
N GLN A 108 -2.82 -1.04 -16.65
CA GLN A 108 -1.66 -0.15 -16.54
C GLN A 108 -1.82 1.07 -17.45
N ILE A 109 -1.53 2.25 -16.92
CA ILE A 109 -1.38 3.46 -17.72
C ILE A 109 0.05 3.49 -18.26
N THR A 110 0.22 3.12 -19.53
CA THR A 110 1.49 3.37 -20.24
C THR A 110 1.52 4.84 -20.62
N ARG A 111 2.56 5.57 -20.19
CA ARG A 111 2.87 6.88 -20.77
C ARG A 111 3.18 6.63 -22.26
N GLN A 112 2.26 6.96 -23.16
CA GLN A 112 2.65 7.20 -24.54
C GLN A 112 3.67 8.33 -24.51
N GLY A 113 4.81 8.11 -25.17
CA GLY A 113 5.88 9.09 -25.24
C GLY A 113 5.34 10.44 -25.69
N ALA A 114 5.94 11.50 -25.16
CA ALA A 114 5.78 12.82 -25.73
C ALA A 114 6.04 12.73 -27.24
N ASP A 115 5.00 12.97 -28.04
CA ASP A 115 5.13 13.39 -29.43
C ASP A 115 5.88 14.73 -29.41
N PHE A 116 7.21 14.66 -29.31
CA PHE A 116 8.08 15.72 -29.81
C PHE A 116 8.04 15.59 -31.33
N ASP A 117 6.95 16.08 -31.92
CA ASP A 117 6.91 16.38 -33.34
C ASP A 117 8.04 17.38 -33.60
N GLY A 118 9.00 16.92 -34.41
CA GLY A 118 10.04 17.75 -34.95
C GLY A 118 9.41 18.84 -35.80
N ASP A 119 9.37 20.04 -35.26
CA ASP A 119 9.22 21.24 -36.07
C ASP A 119 10.57 21.48 -36.77
N SER A 120 10.78 20.72 -37.84
CA SER A 120 11.80 21.01 -38.84
C SER A 120 11.38 22.30 -39.54
N LEU A 121 11.87 23.43 -39.04
CA LEU A 121 11.84 24.70 -39.75
C LEU A 121 12.79 24.61 -40.95
N ASN A 122 12.19 24.61 -42.15
CA ASN A 122 12.82 25.05 -43.39
C ASN A 122 13.21 26.53 -43.32
#